data_AF-A0A1L9AVE5-F1
#
_entry.id   AF-A0A1L9AVE5-F1
#
_cell.length_a   1.000
_cell.length_b   1.000
_cell.length_c   1.000
_cell.angle_alpha   90.00
_cell.angle_beta   90.00
_cell.angle_gamma   90.00
#
_symmetry.space_group_name_H-M   'P 1'
#
loop_
_entity.id
_entity.type
_entity.pdbx_description
1 polymer ?
#
loop_
_entity_poly.entity_id
_entity_poly.type
_entity_poly.pdbx_seq_one_letter_code
_entity_poly.pdbx_strand_id
1 'polypeptide(L)'
;MVSVTKSVSRAALAELQRLIEANPSVDWRAIALDSPAELNALEWHELEPEAVVPLLKAYQRLVRILPESEERRALPLLESGLHSSIQIANLSRDEFARRWNELFPGNESLGLAVHRAAISRRSELLLHHINDIQRNEPHYRAARFR
;
A
#
# COMPACT_ATOMS: atom_id res chain seq x y z
N MET A 1 -14.42 -19.43 3.84
CA MET A 1 -15.12 -18.13 3.94
C MET A 1 -14.41 -17.18 2.98
N VAL A 2 -14.96 -16.99 1.78
CA VAL A 2 -14.33 -16.15 0.74
C VAL A 2 -14.56 -14.69 1.13
N SER A 3 -13.50 -13.97 1.48
CA SER A 3 -13.59 -12.53 1.71
C SER A 3 -13.92 -11.88 0.38
N VAL A 4 -15.15 -11.37 0.25
CA VAL A 4 -15.54 -10.47 -0.83
C VAL A 4 -14.72 -9.19 -0.65
N THR A 5 -13.61 -9.07 -1.38
CA THR A 5 -12.94 -7.78 -1.56
C THR A 5 -13.95 -6.86 -2.24
N LYS A 6 -14.60 -5.96 -1.47
CA LYS A 6 -15.37 -4.84 -2.03
C LYS A 6 -14.43 -4.10 -2.97
N SER A 7 -14.76 -4.08 -4.27
CA SER A 7 -14.09 -3.19 -5.20
C SER A 7 -14.27 -1.76 -4.71
N VAL A 8 -13.20 -0.96 -4.81
CA VAL A 8 -13.27 0.47 -4.51
C VAL A 8 -14.24 1.13 -5.49
N SER A 9 -15.10 2.03 -5.03
CA SER A 9 -15.99 2.75 -5.94
C SER A 9 -15.18 3.65 -6.88
N ARG A 10 -15.63 3.76 -8.14
CA ARG A 10 -14.99 4.63 -9.13
C ARG A 10 -14.95 6.09 -8.69
N ALA A 11 -15.95 6.55 -7.94
CA ALA A 11 -15.99 7.90 -7.37
C ALA A 11 -14.86 8.11 -6.36
N ALA A 12 -14.64 7.16 -5.44
CA ALA A 12 -13.58 7.28 -4.45
C ALA A 12 -12.17 7.18 -5.07
N LEU A 13 -12.01 6.41 -6.14
CA LEU A 13 -10.76 6.41 -6.92
C LEU A 13 -10.51 7.75 -7.61
N ALA A 14 -11.56 8.39 -8.15
CA ALA A 14 -11.45 9.72 -8.76
C ALA A 14 -11.07 10.79 -7.73
N GLU A 15 -11.61 10.71 -6.51
CA GLU A 15 -11.21 11.59 -5.40
C GLU A 15 -9.74 11.42 -5.03
N LEU A 16 -9.29 10.17 -4.87
CA LEU A 16 -7.88 9.88 -4.61
C LEU A 16 -6.97 10.39 -5.75
N GLN A 17 -7.38 10.20 -7.00
CA GLN A 17 -6.61 10.69 -8.14
C GLN A 17 -6.51 12.22 -8.15
N ARG A 18 -7.63 12.94 -7.89
CA ARG A 18 -7.61 14.40 -7.73
C ARG A 18 -6.65 14.85 -6.63
N LEU A 19 -6.62 14.15 -5.48
CA LEU A 19 -5.68 14.45 -4.39
C LEU A 19 -4.23 14.27 -4.84
N ILE A 20 -3.92 13.18 -5.55
CA ILE A 20 -2.56 12.91 -6.05
C ILE A 20 -2.12 14.00 -7.03
N GLU A 21 -2.99 14.36 -7.97
CA GLU A 21 -2.74 15.38 -8.99
C GLU A 21 -2.58 16.79 -8.40
N ALA A 22 -3.31 17.09 -7.32
CA ALA A 22 -3.20 18.35 -6.58
C ALA A 22 -1.88 18.49 -5.80
N ASN A 23 -1.18 17.38 -5.53
CA ASN A 23 0.01 17.34 -4.68
C ASN A 23 1.22 16.74 -5.43
N PRO A 24 1.66 17.32 -6.57
CA PRO A 24 2.65 16.70 -7.46
C PRO A 24 4.08 16.64 -6.87
N SER A 25 4.37 17.43 -5.85
CA SER A 25 5.68 17.44 -5.17
C SER A 25 5.78 16.44 -4.02
N VAL A 26 4.68 15.77 -3.67
CA VAL A 26 4.67 14.81 -2.56
C VAL A 26 5.32 13.51 -2.99
N ASP A 27 6.32 13.06 -2.22
CA ASP A 27 6.80 11.69 -2.32
C ASP A 27 5.84 10.75 -1.57
N TRP A 28 4.93 10.14 -2.33
CA TRP A 28 3.93 9.22 -1.80
C TRP A 28 4.53 7.95 -1.17
N ARG A 29 5.79 7.59 -1.48
CA ARG A 29 6.47 6.47 -0.82
C ARG A 29 6.88 6.83 0.61
N ALA A 30 7.35 8.06 0.81
CA ALA A 30 8.00 8.49 2.03
C ALA A 30 7.07 9.20 3.02
N ILE A 31 6.03 9.91 2.56
CA ILE A 31 5.13 10.68 3.42
C ILE A 31 4.54 9.84 4.58
N ALA A 32 4.56 10.37 5.79
CA ALA A 32 4.02 9.79 7.01
C ALA A 32 2.51 10.06 7.13
N LEU A 33 1.69 9.16 6.58
CA LEU A 33 0.23 9.26 6.58
C LEU A 33 -0.44 9.01 7.95
N ASP A 34 0.35 8.80 8.99
CA ASP A 34 -0.06 8.74 10.40
C ASP A 34 0.30 10.03 11.16
N SER A 35 1.10 10.93 10.57
CA SER A 35 1.38 12.25 11.11
C SER A 35 0.24 13.21 10.77
N PRO A 36 -0.47 13.78 11.77
CA PRO A 36 -1.48 14.81 11.51
C PRO A 36 -0.89 16.04 10.82
N ALA A 37 0.38 16.38 11.11
CA ALA A 37 1.03 17.52 10.49
C ALA A 37 1.23 17.32 8.98
N GLU A 38 1.64 16.13 8.55
CA GLU A 38 1.82 15.83 7.13
C GLU A 38 0.48 15.70 6.40
N LEU A 39 -0.54 15.11 7.03
CA LEU A 39 -1.89 15.07 6.45
C LEU A 39 -2.49 16.48 6.30
N ASN A 40 -2.28 17.36 7.27
CA ASN A 40 -2.77 18.75 7.21
C ASN A 40 -2.03 19.60 6.17
N ALA A 41 -0.84 19.18 5.74
CA ALA A 41 -0.06 19.87 4.72
C ALA A 41 -0.49 19.51 3.28
N LEU A 42 -1.38 18.53 3.10
CA LEU A 42 -1.90 18.14 1.79
C LEU A 42 -2.98 19.11 1.28
N GLU A 43 -3.00 19.33 -0.02
CA GLU A 43 -4.01 20.12 -0.71
C GLU A 43 -5.29 19.30 -0.96
N TRP A 44 -6.24 19.36 -0.02
CA TRP A 44 -7.44 18.51 -0.03
C TRP A 44 -8.54 18.92 -1.01
N HIS A 45 -8.61 20.17 -1.49
CA HIS A 45 -9.60 20.62 -2.49
C HIS A 45 -11.04 20.13 -2.24
N GLU A 46 -11.59 20.38 -1.05
CA GLU A 46 -12.96 19.97 -0.63
C GLU A 46 -13.16 18.45 -0.51
N LEU A 47 -12.10 17.65 -0.55
CA LEU A 47 -12.16 16.23 -0.25
C LEU A 47 -12.24 16.00 1.26
N GLU A 48 -13.12 15.09 1.67
CA GLU A 48 -13.25 14.66 3.06
C GLU A 48 -12.09 13.71 3.43
N PRO A 49 -11.15 14.12 4.31
CA PRO A 49 -9.97 13.30 4.61
C PRO A 49 -10.33 11.92 5.18
N GLU A 50 -11.40 11.84 5.95
CA GLU A 50 -11.87 10.60 6.59
C GLU A 50 -12.26 9.53 5.57
N ALA A 51 -12.79 9.94 4.41
CA ALA A 51 -13.14 9.04 3.32
C ALA A 51 -11.92 8.64 2.46
N VAL A 52 -10.98 9.57 2.25
CA VAL A 52 -9.87 9.40 1.30
C VAL A 52 -8.61 8.80 1.94
N VAL A 53 -8.31 9.11 3.21
CA VAL A 53 -7.09 8.63 3.90
C VAL A 53 -6.95 7.10 3.89
N PRO A 54 -8.00 6.28 4.12
CA PRO A 54 -7.88 4.83 4.03
C PRO A 54 -7.41 4.35 2.64
N LEU A 55 -7.90 4.99 1.58
CA LEU A 55 -7.53 4.72 0.19
C LEU A 55 -6.12 5.23 -0.12
N LEU A 56 -5.76 6.41 0.36
CA LEU A 56 -4.41 6.96 0.22
C LEU A 56 -3.36 6.04 0.88
N LYS A 57 -3.68 5.48 2.06
CA LYS A 57 -2.82 4.48 2.71
C LYS A 57 -2.72 3.19 1.90
N ALA A 58 -3.79 2.78 1.21
CA ALA A 58 -3.76 1.62 0.31
C ALA A 58 -2.90 1.88 -0.92
N TYR A 59 -3.05 3.05 -1.53
CA TYR A 59 -2.21 3.54 -2.61
C TYR A 59 -0.73 3.52 -2.20
N GLN A 60 -0.36 4.16 -1.10
CA GLN A 60 1.03 4.18 -0.60
C GLN A 60 1.61 2.77 -0.42
N ARG A 61 0.83 1.82 0.12
CA ARG A 61 1.29 0.43 0.26
C ARG A 61 1.65 -0.22 -1.08
N LEU A 62 0.92 0.10 -2.14
CA LEU A 62 1.18 -0.40 -3.49
C LEU A 62 2.37 0.32 -4.13
N VAL A 63 2.46 1.65 -3.99
CA VAL A 63 3.59 2.42 -4.52
C VAL A 63 4.93 1.94 -3.93
N ARG A 64 4.95 1.52 -2.66
CA ARG A 64 6.14 0.97 -1.99
C ARG A 64 6.62 -0.39 -2.53
N ILE A 65 5.82 -1.12 -3.31
CA ILE A 65 6.23 -2.39 -3.94
C ILE A 65 6.39 -2.29 -5.46
N LEU A 66 6.03 -1.15 -6.04
CA LEU A 66 6.24 -0.84 -7.44
C LEU A 66 7.61 -0.18 -7.63
N PRO A 67 8.31 -0.44 -8.74
CA PRO A 67 9.45 0.39 -9.13
C PRO A 67 9.06 1.86 -9.23
N GLU A 68 10.02 2.76 -9.02
CA GLU A 68 9.77 4.21 -9.02
C GLU A 68 9.07 4.70 -10.29
N SER A 69 9.52 4.22 -11.44
CA SER A 69 8.97 4.55 -12.76
C SER A 69 7.55 4.03 -13.01
N GLU A 70 7.02 3.17 -12.14
CA GLU A 70 5.76 2.45 -12.34
C GLU A 70 4.67 2.83 -11.33
N GLU A 71 4.86 3.91 -10.58
CA GLU A 71 3.92 4.42 -9.58
C GLU A 71 2.48 4.54 -10.07
N ARG A 72 2.30 4.99 -11.32
CA ARG A 72 0.98 5.13 -11.97
C ARG A 72 0.15 3.84 -12.00
N ARG A 73 0.77 2.66 -11.83
CA ARG A 73 0.08 1.37 -11.79
C ARG A 73 -0.61 1.09 -10.46
N ALA A 74 -0.34 1.86 -9.41
CA ALA A 74 -0.96 1.67 -8.10
C ALA A 74 -2.48 1.90 -8.15
N LEU A 75 -2.98 2.88 -8.91
CA LEU A 75 -4.42 3.13 -9.03
C LEU A 75 -5.16 1.98 -9.73
N PRO A 76 -4.72 1.46 -10.90
CA PRO A 76 -5.34 0.27 -11.50
C PRO A 76 -5.29 -0.99 -10.61
N LEU A 77 -4.20 -1.19 -9.85
CA LEU A 77 -4.13 -2.28 -8.87
C LEU A 77 -5.16 -2.11 -7.74
N LEU A 78 -5.34 -0.89 -7.26
CA LEU A 78 -6.32 -0.56 -6.23
C LEU A 78 -7.75 -0.79 -6.75
N GLU A 79 -8.03 -0.36 -7.99
CA GLU A 79 -9.30 -0.59 -8.68
C GLU A 79 -9.62 -2.09 -8.83
N SER A 80 -8.60 -2.91 -9.10
CA SER A 80 -8.75 -4.37 -9.19
C SER A 80 -8.90 -5.07 -7.82
N GLY A 81 -8.93 -4.32 -6.71
CA GLY A 81 -9.09 -4.85 -5.35
C GLY A 81 -7.79 -5.32 -4.68
N LEU A 82 -6.62 -5.00 -5.24
CA LEU A 82 -5.31 -5.28 -4.61
C LEU A 82 -4.86 -4.04 -3.82
N HIS A 83 -4.86 -4.10 -2.50
CA HIS A 83 -4.66 -2.92 -1.63
C HIS A 83 -3.37 -2.96 -0.79
N SER A 84 -2.59 -4.05 -0.88
CA SER A 84 -1.40 -4.24 -0.05
C SER A 84 -0.46 -5.34 -0.56
N SER A 85 0.80 -5.25 -0.12
CA SER A 85 1.80 -6.32 -0.27
C SER A 85 1.37 -7.63 0.37
N ILE A 86 0.70 -7.60 1.53
CA ILE A 86 0.23 -8.80 2.24
C ILE A 86 -0.77 -9.56 1.38
N GLN A 87 -1.75 -8.88 0.79
CA GLN A 87 -2.73 -9.50 -0.10
C GLN A 87 -2.07 -10.11 -1.33
N ILE A 88 -1.20 -9.35 -2.00
CA ILE A 88 -0.48 -9.82 -3.19
C ILE A 88 0.38 -11.05 -2.87
N ALA A 89 1.12 -11.02 -1.76
CA ALA A 89 1.98 -12.12 -1.34
C ALA A 89 1.20 -13.37 -0.89
N ASN A 90 -0.09 -13.25 -0.58
CA ASN A 90 -0.95 -14.39 -0.27
C ASN A 90 -1.53 -15.07 -1.52
N LEU A 91 -1.46 -14.42 -2.69
CA LEU A 91 -1.80 -15.05 -3.95
C LEU A 91 -0.67 -15.97 -4.41
N SER A 92 -1.04 -17.10 -5.01
CA SER A 92 -0.05 -17.90 -5.73
C SER A 92 0.56 -17.09 -6.87
N ARG A 93 1.78 -17.43 -7.28
CA ARG A 93 2.47 -16.76 -8.39
C ARG A 93 1.61 -16.77 -9.66
N ASP A 94 0.99 -17.89 -9.97
CA ASP A 94 0.16 -18.05 -11.18
C ASP A 94 -1.13 -17.24 -11.09
N GLU A 95 -1.76 -17.19 -9.91
CA GLU A 95 -2.95 -16.36 -9.70
C GLU A 95 -2.63 -14.88 -9.85
N PHE A 96 -1.55 -14.41 -9.22
CA PHE A 96 -1.13 -13.02 -9.37
C PHE A 96 -0.74 -12.71 -10.82
N ALA A 97 -0.01 -13.61 -11.50
CA ALA A 97 0.40 -13.41 -12.89
C ALA A 97 -0.82 -13.28 -13.83
N ARG A 98 -1.88 -14.07 -13.62
CA ARG A 98 -3.12 -13.93 -14.40
C ARG A 98 -3.76 -12.55 -14.20
N ARG A 99 -3.99 -12.15 -12.94
CA ARG A 99 -4.57 -10.83 -12.61
C ARG A 99 -3.70 -9.67 -13.12
N TRP A 100 -2.38 -9.82 -13.03
CA TRP A 100 -1.43 -8.84 -13.55
C TRP A 100 -1.55 -8.71 -15.07
N ASN A 101 -1.61 -9.83 -15.79
CA ASN A 101 -1.71 -9.82 -17.25
C ASN A 101 -3.03 -9.24 -17.75
N GLU A 102 -4.14 -9.39 -16.99
CA GLU A 102 -5.41 -8.74 -17.28
C GLU A 102 -5.31 -7.21 -17.21
N LEU A 103 -4.57 -6.68 -16.22
CA LEU A 103 -4.37 -5.24 -16.04
C LEU A 103 -3.28 -4.66 -16.95
N PHE A 104 -2.23 -5.45 -17.19
CA PHE A 104 -0.97 -5.00 -17.77
C PHE A 104 -0.39 -6.04 -18.75
N PRO A 105 -1.07 -6.27 -19.89
CA PRO A 105 -0.65 -7.28 -20.86
C PRO A 105 0.78 -7.02 -21.35
N GLY A 106 1.57 -8.08 -21.55
CA GLY A 106 2.95 -8.02 -22.05
C GLY A 106 3.98 -7.46 -21.08
N ASN A 107 3.64 -7.31 -19.79
CA ASN A 107 4.52 -6.82 -18.73
C ASN A 107 4.80 -7.89 -17.66
N GLU A 108 4.94 -9.15 -18.06
CA GLU A 108 5.02 -10.30 -17.15
C GLU A 108 6.25 -10.24 -16.24
N SER A 109 7.39 -9.78 -16.78
CA SER A 109 8.63 -9.61 -16.02
C SER A 109 8.46 -8.63 -14.85
N LEU A 110 7.78 -7.50 -15.10
CA LEU A 110 7.45 -6.51 -14.08
C LEU A 110 6.47 -7.10 -13.05
N GLY A 111 5.45 -7.83 -13.48
CA GLY A 111 4.53 -8.52 -12.57
C GLY A 111 5.28 -9.47 -11.63
N LEU A 112 6.20 -10.28 -12.17
CA LEU A 112 7.03 -11.17 -11.35
C LEU A 112 7.93 -10.41 -10.35
N ALA A 113 8.43 -9.23 -10.72
CA ALA A 113 9.20 -8.39 -9.83
C ALA A 113 8.33 -7.82 -8.70
N VAL A 114 7.13 -7.33 -9.01
CA VAL A 114 6.17 -6.81 -8.03
C VAL A 114 5.71 -7.89 -7.06
N HIS A 115 5.42 -9.10 -7.53
CA HIS A 115 5.06 -10.23 -6.66
C HIS A 115 6.17 -10.58 -5.68
N ARG A 116 7.42 -10.63 -6.16
CA ARG A 116 8.60 -10.84 -5.31
C ARG A 116 8.78 -9.72 -4.29
N ALA A 117 8.64 -8.46 -4.71
CA ALA A 117 8.70 -7.30 -3.82
C ALA A 117 7.62 -7.36 -2.74
N ALA A 118 6.40 -7.79 -3.08
CA ALA A 118 5.32 -7.97 -2.12
C ALA A 118 5.64 -9.06 -1.08
N ILE A 119 6.22 -10.19 -1.50
CA ILE A 119 6.67 -11.25 -0.59
C ILE A 119 7.74 -10.73 0.36
N SER A 120 8.79 -10.07 -0.15
CA SER A 120 9.85 -9.49 0.67
C SER A 120 9.29 -8.49 1.67
N ARG A 121 8.41 -7.59 1.21
CA ARG A 121 7.80 -6.58 2.08
C ARG A 121 6.92 -7.20 3.17
N ARG A 122 6.18 -8.27 2.88
CA ARG A 122 5.41 -9.00 3.90
C ARG A 122 6.35 -9.58 4.97
N SER A 123 7.46 -10.18 4.57
CA SER A 123 8.44 -10.75 5.51
C SER A 123 9.06 -9.67 6.41
N GLU A 124 9.44 -8.52 5.86
CA GLU A 124 9.93 -7.38 6.64
C GLU A 124 8.91 -6.91 7.68
N LEU A 125 7.65 -6.71 7.26
CA LEU A 125 6.58 -6.28 8.16
C LEU A 125 6.35 -7.28 9.31
N LEU A 126 6.40 -8.57 9.02
CA LEU A 126 6.27 -9.62 10.03
C LEU A 126 7.43 -9.57 11.04
N LEU A 127 8.66 -9.39 10.58
CA LEU A 127 9.83 -9.27 11.45
C LEU A 127 9.76 -8.01 12.33
N HIS A 128 9.36 -6.88 11.76
CA HIS A 128 9.13 -5.65 12.52
C HIS A 128 8.08 -5.87 13.63
N HIS A 129 6.95 -6.48 13.29
CA HIS A 129 5.90 -6.77 14.26
C HIS A 129 6.37 -7.68 15.40
N ILE A 130 7.11 -8.74 15.09
CA ILE A 130 7.70 -9.65 16.11
C ILE A 130 8.66 -8.88 17.02
N ASN A 131 9.54 -8.07 16.45
CA ASN A 131 10.49 -7.26 17.22
C ASN A 131 9.78 -6.25 18.14
N ASP A 132 8.71 -5.62 17.66
CA ASP A 132 7.93 -4.66 18.45
C ASP A 132 7.20 -5.33 19.60
N ILE A 133 6.68 -6.55 19.42
CA ILE A 133 6.11 -7.35 20.50
C ILE A 133 7.18 -7.66 21.55
N GLN A 134 8.32 -8.24 21.12
CA GLN A 134 9.40 -8.65 22.03
C GLN A 134 9.96 -7.47 22.85
N ARG A 135 10.16 -6.30 22.23
CA ARG A 135 10.63 -5.09 22.93
C ARG A 135 9.64 -4.57 23.97
N ASN A 136 8.36 -4.89 23.82
CA ASN A 136 7.30 -4.49 24.73
C ASN A 136 6.99 -5.55 25.80
N GLU A 137 7.65 -6.71 25.76
CA GLU A 137 7.50 -7.73 26.80
C GLU A 137 8.06 -7.24 28.16
N PRO A 138 7.38 -7.55 29.28
CA PRO A 138 7.79 -7.08 30.62
C PRO A 138 9.23 -7.44 30.99
N HIS A 139 9.71 -8.60 30.54
CA HIS A 139 11.07 -9.09 30.82
C HIS A 139 12.15 -8.25 30.13
N TYR A 140 11.90 -7.76 28.91
CA TYR A 140 12.81 -6.84 28.21
C TYR A 140 12.77 -5.42 28.76
N ARG A 141 11.58 -4.95 29.18
CA ARG A 141 11.44 -3.63 29.83
C ARG A 141 12.19 -3.55 31.16
N ALA A 142 12.14 -4.62 31.97
CA ALA A 142 12.85 -4.67 33.26
C ALA A 142 14.39 -4.72 33.13
N ALA A 143 14.92 -5.29 32.04
CA ALA A 143 16.36 -5.36 31.78
C ALA A 143 16.96 -4.05 31.26
N ARG A 144 16.13 -3.11 30.77
CA ARG A 144 16.59 -1.84 30.17
C ARG A 144 16.82 -0.71 31.18
N PHE A 145 16.43 -0.91 32.44
CA PHE A 145 16.58 0.05 33.55
C PHE A 145 17.54 -0.44 34.65
N ARG A 146 18.51 -1.30 34.30
CA ARG A 146 19.65 -1.63 35.17
C ARG A 146 20.92 -0.96 34.69
#